data_AF-A0A1G6ELK0-F1
#
_entry.id   AF-A0A1G6ELK0-F1
#
_cell.length_a   1.000
_cell.length_b   1.000
_cell.length_c   1.000
_cell.angle_alpha   90.00
_cell.angle_beta   90.00
_cell.angle_gamma   90.00
#
_symmetry.space_group_name_H-M   'P 1'
#
loop_
_entity.id
_entity.type
_entity.pdbx_description
1 polymer ?
#
loop_
_entity_poly.entity_id
_entity_poly.type
_entity_poly.pdbx_seq_one_letter_code
_entity_poly.pdbx_strand_id
1 'polypeptide(L)'
;MEAVPTLTVRVPFVIRRRGGRKLVIAPDGTVAAPCRHHVDNAMVKALARAFRWREMLENGAYATVGEIAAAEKINPSYVSRVLRLTLLAPETVESILDGLQPAEMTLAVLMEPFPIPWREQELIAGPLSRHSFSRSALVDP
;
A
#
# COMPACT_ATOMS: atom_id res chain seq x y z
N MET A 1 -41.06 28.75 -26.67
CA MET A 1 -40.04 28.61 -25.62
C MET A 1 -40.26 27.23 -25.01
N GLU A 2 -39.74 26.19 -25.67
CA GLU A 2 -39.98 24.79 -25.30
C GLU A 2 -39.03 24.39 -24.17
N ALA A 3 -39.59 23.87 -23.07
CA ALA A 3 -38.83 23.45 -21.90
C ALA A 3 -38.15 22.10 -22.17
N VAL A 4 -36.82 22.04 -22.02
CA VAL A 4 -36.05 20.82 -22.19
C VAL A 4 -36.47 19.80 -21.12
N PRO A 5 -36.88 18.57 -21.49
CA PRO A 5 -37.31 17.58 -20.52
C PRO A 5 -36.13 17.10 -19.67
N THR A 6 -36.25 17.22 -18.34
CA THR A 6 -35.23 16.79 -17.39
C THR A 6 -35.30 15.28 -17.16
N LEU A 7 -34.28 14.54 -17.59
CA LEU A 7 -34.12 13.12 -17.29
C LEU A 7 -33.51 12.94 -15.88
N THR A 8 -34.29 12.43 -14.93
CA THR A 8 -33.81 12.13 -13.58
C THR A 8 -33.47 10.65 -13.44
N VAL A 9 -32.18 10.32 -13.33
CA VAL A 9 -31.71 8.95 -13.07
C VAL A 9 -31.40 8.79 -11.58
N ARG A 10 -32.09 7.86 -10.92
CA ARG A 10 -31.81 7.49 -9.53
C ARG A 10 -30.95 6.23 -9.50
N VAL A 11 -29.68 6.40 -9.16
CA VAL A 11 -28.72 5.30 -9.02
C VAL A 11 -28.47 5.05 -7.53
N PRO A 12 -28.67 3.82 -7.00
CA PRO A 12 -28.27 3.51 -5.64
C PRO A 12 -26.74 3.44 -5.58
N PHE A 13 -26.11 4.26 -4.74
CA PHE A 13 -24.66 4.24 -4.54
C PHE A 13 -24.32 4.32 -3.06
N VAL A 14 -23.19 3.71 -2.67
CA VAL A 14 -22.69 3.75 -1.30
C VAL A 14 -21.45 4.64 -1.25
N ILE A 15 -21.48 5.64 -0.37
CA ILE A 15 -20.32 6.52 -0.13
C ILE A 15 -19.44 5.88 0.94
N ARG A 16 -18.22 5.47 0.60
CA ARG A 16 -17.19 5.09 1.58
C ARG A 16 -16.12 6.18 1.67
N ARG A 17 -15.47 6.32 2.82
CA ARG A 17 -14.39 7.32 3.00
C ARG A 17 -13.05 6.61 3.11
N ARG A 18 -12.07 7.02 2.29
CA ARG A 18 -10.64 6.63 2.40
C ARG A 18 -9.82 7.89 2.57
N GLY A 19 -9.05 7.98 3.66
CA GLY A 19 -8.17 9.13 3.92
C GLY A 19 -8.86 10.51 3.87
N GLY A 20 -10.14 10.59 4.23
CA GLY A 20 -10.93 11.83 4.19
C GLY A 20 -11.64 12.13 2.86
N ARG A 21 -11.49 11.32 1.80
CA ARG A 21 -12.16 11.53 0.49
C ARG A 21 -13.27 10.50 0.25
N LYS A 22 -14.38 10.96 -0.37
CA LYS A 22 -15.57 10.15 -0.71
C LYS A 22 -15.28 9.28 -1.93
N LEU A 23 -15.54 7.97 -1.81
CA LEU A 23 -15.52 6.99 -2.88
C LEU A 23 -16.97 6.67 -3.27
N VAL A 24 -17.28 6.68 -4.57
CA VAL A 24 -18.61 6.38 -5.12
C VAL A 24 -18.62 4.93 -5.60
N ILE A 25 -19.40 4.08 -4.95
CA ILE A 25 -19.59 2.67 -5.33
C ILE A 25 -20.87 2.56 -6.14
N ALA A 26 -20.77 2.05 -7.36
CA ALA A 26 -21.88 1.78 -8.26
C ALA A 26 -22.75 0.60 -7.78
N PRO A 27 -23.99 0.46 -8.30
CA PRO A 27 -24.94 -0.58 -7.86
C PRO A 27 -24.47 -2.02 -8.03
N ASP A 28 -23.56 -2.26 -8.98
CA ASP A 28 -22.93 -3.56 -9.26
C ASP A 28 -21.69 -3.82 -8.39
N GLY A 29 -21.40 -2.94 -7.43
CA GLY A 29 -20.23 -3.01 -6.55
C GLY A 29 -18.95 -2.44 -7.18
N THR A 30 -18.98 -1.98 -8.43
CA THR A 30 -17.81 -1.40 -9.10
C THR A 30 -17.59 0.05 -8.68
N VAL A 31 -16.34 0.51 -8.73
CA VAL A 31 -16.02 1.92 -8.40
C VAL A 31 -16.13 2.73 -9.68
N ALA A 32 -17.06 3.70 -9.74
CA ALA A 32 -17.51 4.36 -10.98
C ALA A 32 -16.53 5.40 -11.58
N ALA A 33 -15.30 5.49 -11.11
CA ALA A 33 -14.26 6.33 -11.71
C ALA A 33 -13.07 5.44 -12.06
N PRO A 34 -12.36 5.68 -13.18
CA PRO A 34 -11.07 5.06 -13.37
C PRO A 34 -10.27 5.37 -12.10
N CYS A 35 -9.81 4.32 -11.42
CA CYS A 35 -8.92 4.43 -10.27
C CYS A 35 -7.71 5.25 -10.73
N ARG A 36 -7.75 6.57 -10.56
CA ARG A 36 -6.55 7.38 -10.68
C ARG A 36 -5.60 6.77 -9.68
N HIS A 37 -4.48 6.27 -10.18
CA HIS A 37 -3.36 5.76 -9.42
C HIS A 37 -3.19 6.65 -8.18
N HIS A 38 -3.57 6.12 -7.02
CA HIS A 38 -3.59 6.89 -5.79
C HIS A 38 -2.42 6.44 -4.94
N VAL A 39 -1.31 7.15 -5.11
CA VAL A 39 -0.13 6.97 -4.28
C VAL A 39 -0.50 7.32 -2.84
N ASP A 40 -0.52 6.31 -1.98
CA ASP A 40 -0.76 6.52 -0.56
C ASP A 40 0.53 7.01 0.08
N ASN A 41 0.63 8.33 0.26
CA ASN A 41 1.80 8.98 0.83
C ASN A 41 2.20 8.43 2.21
N ALA A 42 1.27 7.87 2.99
CA ALA A 42 1.62 7.26 4.26
C ALA A 42 2.36 5.92 4.06
N MET A 43 1.91 5.10 3.11
CA MET A 43 2.61 3.85 2.76
C MET A 43 3.98 4.13 2.15
N VAL A 44 4.07 5.09 1.22
CA VAL A 44 5.36 5.48 0.61
C VAL A 44 6.35 5.98 1.67
N LYS A 45 5.91 6.83 2.60
CA LYS A 45 6.78 7.31 3.69
C LYS A 45 7.21 6.19 4.64
N ALA A 46 6.34 5.21 4.89
CA ALA A 46 6.67 4.07 5.73
C ALA A 46 7.74 3.18 5.05
N LEU A 47 7.59 2.90 3.75
CA LEU A 47 8.60 2.19 2.96
C LEU A 47 9.94 2.93 2.95
N ALA A 48 9.93 4.24 2.68
CA ALA A 48 11.14 5.06 2.69
C ALA A 48 11.85 5.01 4.05
N ARG A 49 11.11 5.06 5.16
CA ARG A 49 11.68 4.90 6.51
C ARG A 49 12.25 3.51 6.72
N ALA A 50 11.53 2.47 6.31
CA ALA A 50 11.96 1.08 6.46
C ALA A 50 13.32 0.85 5.78
N PHE A 51 13.47 1.25 4.52
CA PHE A 51 14.72 1.12 3.78
C PHE A 51 15.84 1.98 4.36
N ARG A 52 15.55 3.23 4.75
CA ARG A 52 16.56 4.09 5.41
C ARG A 52 17.04 3.50 6.73
N TRP A 53 16.13 3.01 7.57
CA TRP A 53 16.49 2.39 8.85
C TRP A 53 17.27 1.10 8.64
N ARG A 54 16.92 0.29 7.63
CA ARG A 54 17.71 -0.90 7.25
C ARG A 54 19.11 -0.53 6.81
N GLU A 55 19.26 0.51 5.98
CA GLU A 55 20.58 0.99 5.53
C GLU A 55 21.44 1.47 6.71
N MET A 56 20.86 2.20 7.67
CA MET A 56 21.57 2.60 8.90
C MET A 56 21.92 1.40 9.80
N LEU A 57 21.09 0.36 9.75
CA LEU A 57 21.35 -1.04 10.11
C LEU A 57 22.68 -1.55 9.59
N GLU A 58 22.69 -1.70 8.27
CA GLU A 58 23.69 -2.41 7.48
C GLU A 58 25.03 -1.66 7.45
N ASN A 59 25.01 -0.33 7.49
CA ASN A 59 26.22 0.49 7.51
C ASN A 59 26.77 0.74 8.93
N GLY A 60 26.10 0.26 9.97
CA GLY A 60 26.52 0.39 11.36
C GLY A 60 26.38 1.79 11.96
N ALA A 61 25.64 2.71 11.32
CA ALA A 61 25.32 4.00 11.90
C ALA A 61 24.51 3.87 13.20
N TYR A 62 23.72 2.80 13.32
CA TYR A 62 23.13 2.33 14.56
C TYR A 62 23.41 0.84 14.72
N ALA A 63 23.67 0.38 15.95
CA ALA A 63 23.93 -1.03 16.22
C ALA A 63 22.64 -1.83 16.42
N THR A 64 21.55 -1.19 16.87
CA THR A 64 20.31 -1.89 17.22
C THR A 64 19.05 -1.10 16.87
N VAL A 65 17.94 -1.83 16.74
CA VAL A 65 16.58 -1.25 16.65
C VAL A 65 16.26 -0.33 17.83
N GLY A 66 16.78 -0.64 19.02
CA GLY A 66 16.60 0.18 20.22
C GLY A 66 17.24 1.56 20.10
N GLU A 67 18.41 1.66 19.45
CA GLU A 67 19.07 2.94 19.21
C GLU A 67 18.32 3.80 18.20
N ILE A 68 17.81 3.19 17.12
CA ILE A 68 16.94 3.88 16.16
C ILE A 68 15.68 4.40 16.86
N ALA A 69 15.05 3.56 17.69
CA ALA A 69 13.86 3.93 18.45
C ALA A 69 14.12 5.12 19.39
N ALA A 70 15.25 5.11 20.11
CA ALA A 70 15.65 6.22 20.97
C ALA A 70 15.93 7.51 20.20
N ALA A 71 16.64 7.42 19.06
CA ALA A 71 16.98 8.56 18.22
C ALA A 71 15.74 9.22 17.59
N GLU A 72 14.80 8.41 17.09
CA GLU A 72 13.56 8.88 16.46
C GLU A 72 12.47 9.22 17.49
N LYS A 73 12.69 8.90 18.77
CA LYS A 73 11.70 9.03 19.88
C LYS A 73 10.41 8.26 19.61
N ILE A 74 10.56 7.04 19.10
CA ILE A 74 9.44 6.15 18.74
C ILE A 74 9.58 4.83 19.51
N ASN A 75 8.47 4.12 19.71
CA ASN A 75 8.50 2.81 20.36
C ASN A 75 9.27 1.77 19.51
N PRO A 76 10.20 0.99 20.09
CA PRO A 76 10.93 -0.07 19.38
C PRO A 76 10.02 -1.04 18.60
N SER A 77 8.86 -1.41 19.13
CA SER A 77 7.89 -2.28 18.46
C SER A 77 7.30 -1.67 17.19
N TYR A 78 7.25 -0.34 17.08
CA TYR A 78 6.87 0.32 15.83
C TYR A 78 8.02 0.29 14.82
N VAL A 79 9.26 0.52 15.27
CA VAL A 79 10.45 0.44 14.41
C VAL A 79 10.57 -0.95 13.80
N SER A 80 10.40 -2.02 14.59
CA SER A 80 10.40 -3.39 14.08
C SER A 80 9.31 -3.66 13.04
N ARG A 81 8.07 -3.15 13.26
CA ARG A 81 6.97 -3.31 12.30
C ARG A 81 7.24 -2.59 10.97
N VAL A 82 7.81 -1.38 11.03
CA VAL A 82 8.20 -0.64 9.82
C VAL A 82 9.36 -1.34 9.12
N LEU A 83 10.40 -1.79 9.84
CA LEU A 83 11.52 -2.53 9.25
C LEU A 83 11.06 -3.80 8.54
N ARG A 84 10.04 -4.49 9.05
CA ARG A 84 9.45 -5.66 8.38
C ARG A 84 8.96 -5.34 6.97
N LEU A 85 8.55 -4.11 6.67
CA LEU A 85 8.13 -3.71 5.33
C LEU A 85 9.24 -3.87 4.27
N THR A 86 10.52 -3.94 4.69
CA THR A 86 11.62 -4.27 3.77
C THR A 86 11.63 -5.72 3.27
N LEU A 87 10.79 -6.58 3.87
CA LEU A 87 10.58 -7.98 3.47
C LEU A 87 9.42 -8.14 2.48
N LEU A 88 8.76 -7.04 2.09
CA LEU A 88 7.72 -7.08 1.07
C LEU A 88 8.32 -7.51 -0.27
N ALA A 89 7.55 -8.27 -1.03
CA ALA A 89 7.88 -8.64 -2.40
C ALA A 89 8.08 -7.38 -3.25
N PRO A 90 9.09 -7.36 -4.14
CA PRO A 90 9.38 -6.20 -4.99
C PRO A 90 8.15 -5.69 -5.75
N GLU A 91 7.31 -6.59 -6.24
CA GLU A 91 6.09 -6.26 -6.99
C GLU A 91 5.06 -5.53 -6.13
N THR A 92 5.01 -5.84 -4.83
CA THR A 92 4.13 -5.15 -3.88
C THR A 92 4.67 -3.74 -3.60
N VAL A 93 5.98 -3.59 -3.45
CA VAL A 93 6.62 -2.28 -3.27
C VAL A 93 6.37 -1.40 -4.50
N GLU A 94 6.60 -1.93 -5.70
CA GLU A 94 6.34 -1.23 -6.97
C GLU A 94 4.87 -0.83 -7.10
N SER A 95 3.95 -1.74 -6.82
CA SER A 95 2.51 -1.46 -6.85
C SER A 95 2.10 -0.32 -5.91
N ILE A 96 2.69 -0.24 -4.71
CA ILE A 96 2.46 0.87 -3.77
C ILE A 96 3.03 2.19 -4.30
N LEU A 97 4.22 2.17 -4.90
CA LEU A 97 4.87 3.36 -5.46
C LEU A 97 4.12 3.90 -6.68
N ASP A 98 3.59 3.01 -7.52
CA ASP A 98 2.81 3.33 -8.70
C ASP A 98 1.34 3.69 -8.40
N GLY A 99 0.92 3.58 -7.13
CA GLY A 99 -0.47 3.83 -6.74
C GLY A 99 -1.46 2.79 -7.27
N LEU A 100 -0.96 1.60 -7.61
CA LEU A 100 -1.67 0.46 -8.20
C LEU A 100 -2.13 -0.57 -7.16
N GLN A 101 -1.79 -0.36 -5.91
CA GLN A 101 -2.13 -1.29 -4.83
C GLN A 101 -3.65 -1.41 -4.64
N PRO A 102 -4.16 -2.61 -4.26
CA PRO A 102 -5.57 -2.82 -3.97
C PRO A 102 -6.14 -1.81 -2.97
N ALA A 103 -7.45 -1.56 -3.05
CA ALA A 103 -8.11 -0.60 -2.16
C ALA A 103 -8.05 -1.03 -0.69
N GLU A 104 -8.02 -2.34 -0.46
CA GLU A 104 -7.93 -3.03 0.83
C GLU A 104 -6.52 -2.96 1.41
N MET A 105 -5.49 -2.79 0.56
CA MET A 105 -4.11 -2.61 1.00
C MET A 105 -3.93 -1.20 1.58
N THR A 106 -3.92 -1.14 2.90
CA THR A 106 -3.68 0.08 3.67
C THR A 106 -2.42 -0.08 4.51
N LEU A 107 -1.86 1.05 4.97
CA LEU A 107 -0.71 1.01 5.88
C LEU A 107 -1.01 0.18 7.15
N ALA A 108 -2.25 0.22 7.65
CA ALA A 108 -2.65 -0.56 8.83
C ALA A 108 -2.52 -2.06 8.56
N VAL A 109 -2.93 -2.54 7.38
CA VAL A 109 -2.79 -3.93 6.96
C VAL A 109 -1.32 -4.33 6.82
N LEU A 110 -0.48 -3.49 6.21
CA LEU A 110 0.96 -3.75 6.08
C LEU A 110 1.70 -3.78 7.44
N MET A 111 1.13 -3.14 8.45
CA MET A 111 1.67 -3.14 9.81
C MET A 111 1.32 -4.42 10.60
N GLU A 112 0.40 -5.24 10.12
CA GLU A 112 0.11 -6.58 10.65
C GLU A 112 1.11 -7.62 10.13
N PRO A 113 1.33 -8.72 10.87
CA PRO A 113 2.15 -9.82 10.38
C PRO A 113 1.72 -10.33 9.00
N PHE A 114 2.70 -10.53 8.13
CA PHE A 114 2.52 -11.09 6.79
C PHE A 114 3.57 -12.20 6.55
N PRO A 115 3.28 -13.16 5.67
CA PRO A 115 4.22 -14.24 5.37
C PRO A 115 5.51 -13.68 4.75
N ILE A 116 6.66 -14.19 5.19
CA ILE A 116 7.97 -13.78 4.66
C ILE A 116 8.16 -14.27 3.21
N PRO A 117 7.81 -15.54 2.85
CA PRO A 117 7.97 -16.00 1.48
C PRO A 117 7.15 -15.17 0.51
N TRP A 118 7.80 -14.57 -0.49
CA TRP A 118 7.15 -13.66 -1.44
C TRP A 118 5.97 -14.29 -2.19
N ARG A 119 6.04 -15.58 -2.51
CA ARG A 119 4.93 -16.33 -3.16
C ARG A 119 3.64 -16.31 -2.35
N GLU A 120 3.73 -16.23 -1.02
CA GLU A 120 2.57 -16.17 -0.14
C GLU A 120 2.07 -14.72 0.05
N GLN A 121 2.86 -13.72 -0.32
CA GLN A 121 2.49 -12.30 -0.25
C GLN A 121 1.62 -11.85 -1.45
N GLU A 122 1.60 -12.59 -2.56
CA GLU A 122 0.76 -12.28 -3.73
C GLU A 122 -0.73 -12.13 -3.35
N LEU A 123 -1.19 -12.84 -2.31
CA LEU A 123 -2.55 -12.75 -1.80
C LEU A 123 -2.88 -11.39 -1.15
N ILE A 124 -1.87 -10.67 -0.66
CA ILE A 124 -2.02 -9.32 -0.09
C ILE A 124 -2.13 -8.27 -1.20
N ALA A 125 -1.44 -8.50 -2.33
CA ALA A 125 -1.39 -7.61 -3.49
C ALA A 125 -2.60 -7.73 -4.43
N GLY A 126 -3.48 -8.72 -4.25
CA GLY A 126 -4.53 -9.04 -5.21
C GLY A 126 -3.96 -9.60 -6.53
N PRO A 127 -4.79 -9.99 -7.50
CA PRO A 127 -4.30 -10.46 -8.79
C PRO A 127 -3.62 -9.29 -9.54
N LEU A 128 -2.31 -9.17 -9.38
CA LEU A 128 -1.48 -8.29 -10.18
C LEU A 128 -1.69 -8.68 -11.65
N SER A 129 -2.23 -7.77 -12.46
CA SER A 129 -2.39 -8.02 -13.89
C SER A 129 -1.01 -8.31 -14.47
N ARG A 130 -0.80 -9.54 -14.94
CA ARG A 130 0.47 -10.12 -15.42
C ARG A 130 0.98 -9.46 -16.71
N HIS A 131 1.19 -8.15 -16.71
CA HIS A 131 1.74 -7.44 -17.86
C HIS A 131 3.01 -6.71 -17.42
N SER A 132 4.13 -7.38 -17.69
CA SER A 132 5.52 -6.99 -17.37
C SER A 132 5.84 -7.30 -15.91
N PHE A 133 6.68 -8.28 -15.55
CA PHE A 133 8.05 -8.49 -15.99
C PHE A 133 8.40 -9.98 -16.01
N SER A 134 9.14 -10.40 -17.04
CA SER A 134 9.93 -11.63 -17.02
C SER A 134 11.30 -11.31 -16.43
N ARG A 135 11.60 -11.78 -15.21
CA ARG A 135 12.95 -12.10 -14.72
C ARG A 135 12.85 -12.70 -13.33
N SER A 136 13.11 -14.00 -13.23
CA SER A 136 14.42 -14.56 -12.88
C SER A 136 14.47 -14.83 -11.39
N ALA A 137 14.23 -16.10 -11.05
CA ALA A 137 14.60 -16.68 -9.77
C ALA A 137 16.02 -16.22 -9.40
N LEU A 138 16.17 -15.48 -8.31
CA LEU A 138 17.41 -15.36 -7.56
C LEU A 138 17.15 -14.54 -6.27
N VAL A 139 17.23 -15.29 -5.16
CA VAL A 139 17.28 -14.85 -3.76
C VAL A 139 15.92 -14.42 -3.17
N ASP A 140 15.08 -15.42 -2.89
CA ASP A 140 13.91 -15.30 -2.02
C ASP A 140 14.36 -15.46 -0.53
N PRO A 141 13.95 -14.57 0.39
CA PRO A 141 14.02 -14.81 1.83
C PRO A 141 12.87 -15.69 2.37
#